data_AF-A0A2N1M4Z2-F1
#
_entry.id   AF-A0A2N1M4Z2-F1
#
_cell.length_a   1.000
_cell.length_b   1.000
_cell.length_c   1.000
_cell.angle_alpha   90.00
_cell.angle_beta   90.00
_cell.angle_gamma   90.00
#
_symmetry.space_group_name_H-M   'P 1'
#
loop_
_entity.id
_entity.type
_entity.pdbx_description
1 polymer ?
#
loop_
_entity_poly.entity_id
_entity_poly.type
_entity_poly.pdbx_seq_one_letter_code
_entity_poly.pdbx_strand_id
1 'polypeptide(L)'
;MYVIISADELELLELYQQLEEVLLWNILEWKTKDIVKFLQCDKFVNLYKVSIDLLCNNPKVIFESDDFLKMEETKLVQFLRCDYLKLEEIKIWEYLIKWESKILPIPY
;
A
#
# COMPACT_ATOMS: atom_id res chain seq x y z
N MET A 1 2.67 -1.56 -16.20
CA MET A 1 1.87 -0.50 -15.54
C MET A 1 0.77 0.00 -16.46
N TYR A 2 1.07 0.47 -17.67
CA TYR A 2 0.05 0.85 -18.67
C TYR A 2 -0.96 -0.27 -18.97
N VAL A 3 -0.50 -1.51 -19.10
CA VAL A 3 -1.39 -2.68 -19.30
C VAL A 3 -2.42 -2.84 -18.18
N ILE A 4 -2.07 -2.50 -16.95
CA ILE A 4 -2.96 -2.62 -15.78
C ILE A 4 -4.05 -1.54 -15.82
N ILE A 5 -3.66 -0.31 -16.15
CA ILE A 5 -4.57 0.84 -16.25
C ILE A 5 -5.51 0.66 -17.46
N SER A 6 -4.99 0.17 -18.61
CA SER A 6 -5.82 -0.08 -19.78
C SER A 6 -6.74 -1.29 -19.62
N ALA A 7 -6.31 -2.34 -18.92
CA ALA A 7 -7.21 -3.42 -18.49
C ALA A 7 -8.32 -2.88 -17.58
N ASP A 8 -8.01 -1.80 -16.86
CA ASP A 8 -8.93 -1.12 -15.96
C ASP A 8 -10.09 -0.41 -16.60
N GLU A 9 -9.78 0.32 -17.66
CA GLU A 9 -10.75 1.02 -18.48
C GLU A 9 -11.62 0.06 -19.30
N LEU A 10 -11.14 -1.16 -19.57
CA LEU A 10 -11.78 -2.12 -20.47
C LEU A 10 -12.56 -3.24 -19.75
N GLU A 11 -12.63 -3.22 -18.41
CA GLU A 11 -13.38 -4.19 -17.58
C GLU A 11 -13.07 -5.67 -17.88
N LEU A 12 -11.82 -5.98 -18.26
CA LEU A 12 -11.41 -7.32 -18.69
C LEU A 12 -11.15 -8.26 -17.50
N LEU A 13 -12.21 -8.69 -16.82
CA LEU A 13 -12.16 -9.44 -15.55
C LEU A 13 -11.23 -10.67 -15.57
N GLU A 14 -11.21 -11.45 -16.66
CA GLU A 14 -10.31 -12.61 -16.82
C GLU A 14 -8.83 -12.22 -16.88
N LEU A 15 -8.53 -11.08 -17.51
CA LEU A 15 -7.17 -10.56 -17.62
C LEU A 15 -6.67 -10.05 -16.25
N TYR A 16 -7.56 -9.52 -15.41
CA TYR A 16 -7.21 -9.18 -14.04
C TYR A 16 -6.81 -10.38 -13.21
N GLN A 17 -7.57 -11.47 -13.28
CA GLN A 17 -7.26 -12.68 -12.50
C GLN A 17 -5.91 -13.26 -12.89
N GLN A 18 -5.64 -13.38 -14.20
CA GLN A 18 -4.35 -13.85 -14.69
C GLN A 18 -3.20 -12.91 -14.31
N LEU A 19 -3.42 -11.61 -14.38
CA LEU A 19 -2.41 -10.61 -14.00
C LEU A 19 -2.15 -10.65 -12.49
N GLU A 20 -3.20 -10.82 -11.68
CA GLU A 20 -3.09 -10.94 -10.23
C GLU A 20 -2.23 -12.15 -9.84
N GLU A 21 -2.46 -13.30 -10.47
CA GLU A 21 -1.66 -14.51 -10.29
C GLU A 21 -0.20 -14.31 -10.67
N VAL A 22 0.08 -13.68 -11.82
CA VAL A 22 1.45 -13.40 -12.27
C VAL A 22 2.18 -12.44 -11.33
N LEU A 23 1.49 -11.41 -10.83
CA LEU A 23 2.08 -10.47 -9.88
C LEU A 23 2.41 -11.17 -8.56
N LEU A 24 1.50 -11.99 -8.04
CA LEU A 24 1.69 -12.78 -6.82
C LEU A 24 2.82 -13.81 -6.95
N TRP A 25 3.00 -14.41 -8.12
CA TRP A 25 4.09 -15.37 -8.37
C TRP A 25 5.48 -14.76 -8.09
N ASN A 26 5.64 -13.46 -8.36
CA ASN A 26 6.90 -12.74 -8.18
C ASN A 26 6.97 -11.93 -6.87
N ILE A 27 6.16 -12.26 -5.87
CA ILE A 27 6.06 -11.53 -4.59
C ILE A 27 7.40 -11.32 -3.88
N LEU A 28 8.31 -12.28 -3.97
CA LEU A 28 9.63 -12.21 -3.32
C LEU A 28 10.55 -11.14 -3.93
N GLU A 29 10.25 -10.69 -5.15
CA GLU A 29 11.01 -9.63 -5.84
C GLU A 29 10.45 -8.24 -5.59
N TRP A 30 9.30 -8.12 -4.93
CA TRP A 30 8.63 -6.85 -4.71
C TRP A 30 9.43 -5.92 -3.79
N LYS A 31 9.47 -4.63 -4.15
CA LYS A 31 10.01 -3.57 -3.29
C LYS A 31 8.87 -2.82 -2.60
N THR A 32 9.19 -2.03 -1.58
CA THR A 32 8.22 -1.19 -0.86
C THR A 32 7.33 -0.38 -1.80
N LYS A 33 7.94 0.27 -2.80
CA LYS A 33 7.23 1.07 -3.81
C LYS A 33 6.19 0.26 -4.60
N ASP A 34 6.47 -1.02 -4.84
CA ASP A 34 5.59 -1.90 -5.60
C ASP A 34 4.40 -2.28 -4.72
N ILE A 35 4.66 -2.61 -3.45
CA ILE A 35 3.63 -2.91 -2.44
C ILE A 35 2.67 -1.73 -2.23
N VAL A 36 3.20 -0.51 -2.03
CA VAL A 36 2.37 0.70 -1.86
C VAL A 36 1.49 0.94 -3.07
N LYS A 37 2.05 0.75 -4.26
CA LYS A 37 1.33 0.93 -5.51
C LYS A 37 0.25 -0.13 -5.70
N PHE A 38 0.50 -1.40 -5.37
CA PHE A 38 -0.52 -2.44 -5.43
C PHE A 38 -1.64 -2.19 -4.41
N LEU A 39 -1.31 -1.63 -3.24
CA LEU A 39 -2.31 -1.27 -2.24
C LEU A 39 -3.30 -0.19 -2.74
N GLN A 40 -2.85 0.69 -3.62
CA GLN A 40 -3.71 1.71 -4.26
C GLN A 40 -4.63 1.13 -5.35
N CYS A 41 -4.42 -0.11 -5.80
CA CYS A 41 -5.27 -0.73 -6.82
C CYS A 41 -6.45 -1.50 -6.18
N ASP A 42 -7.64 -0.90 -6.18
CA ASP A 42 -8.84 -1.46 -5.53
C ASP A 42 -9.34 -2.79 -6.11
N LYS A 43 -9.02 -3.06 -7.38
CA LYS A 43 -9.59 -4.21 -8.09
C LYS A 43 -8.85 -5.54 -7.85
N PHE A 44 -7.64 -5.48 -7.29
CA PHE A 44 -6.84 -6.69 -7.01
C PHE A 44 -6.98 -7.08 -5.53
N VAL A 45 -8.06 -7.79 -5.21
CA VAL A 45 -8.40 -8.15 -3.83
C VAL A 45 -7.34 -9.04 -3.18
N ASN A 46 -6.75 -9.99 -3.91
CA ASN A 46 -5.72 -10.87 -3.36
C ASN A 46 -4.38 -10.14 -3.23
N LEU A 47 -4.00 -9.33 -4.22
CA LEU A 47 -2.78 -8.51 -4.11
C LEU A 47 -2.90 -7.53 -2.94
N TYR A 48 -4.07 -6.92 -2.76
CA TYR A 48 -4.33 -6.02 -1.65
C TYR A 48 -4.12 -6.71 -0.30
N LYS A 49 -4.74 -7.88 -0.09
CA LYS A 49 -4.60 -8.66 1.15
C LYS A 49 -3.14 -9.00 1.44
N VAL A 50 -2.45 -9.53 0.43
CA VAL A 50 -1.03 -9.92 0.53
C VAL A 50 -0.14 -8.71 0.80
N SER A 51 -0.44 -7.56 0.18
CA SER A 51 0.28 -6.31 0.41
C SER A 51 0.11 -5.83 1.86
N ILE A 52 -1.11 -5.85 2.40
CA ILE A 52 -1.38 -5.54 3.80
C ILE A 52 -0.59 -6.50 4.71
N ASP A 53 -0.64 -7.80 4.46
CA ASP A 53 0.08 -8.81 5.26
C ASP A 53 1.59 -8.54 5.31
N LEU A 54 2.20 -8.23 4.16
CA LEU A 54 3.62 -7.89 4.07
C LEU A 54 3.96 -6.65 4.88
N LEU A 55 3.15 -5.59 4.76
CA LEU A 55 3.37 -4.34 5.48
C LEU A 55 3.14 -4.51 6.98
N CYS A 56 2.11 -5.23 7.43
CA CYS A 56 1.86 -5.45 8.85
C CYS A 56 2.96 -6.27 9.52
N ASN A 57 3.57 -7.19 8.77
CA ASN A 57 4.70 -7.99 9.26
C ASN A 57 6.00 -7.20 9.38
N ASN A 58 6.20 -6.17 8.55
CA ASN A 58 7.38 -5.32 8.62
C ASN A 58 7.04 -3.83 8.40
N PRO A 59 6.32 -3.20 9.34
CA PRO A 59 5.71 -1.89 9.12
C PRO A 59 6.73 -0.76 9.00
N LYS A 60 7.91 -0.91 9.59
CA LYS A 60 8.99 0.08 9.47
C LYS A 60 9.37 0.36 8.01
N VAL A 61 9.33 -0.67 7.16
CA VAL A 61 9.68 -0.55 5.75
C VAL A 61 8.79 0.46 5.02
N ILE A 62 7.51 0.55 5.36
CA ILE A 62 6.63 1.57 4.79
C ILE A 62 6.79 2.91 5.51
N PHE A 63 6.70 2.93 6.83
CA PHE A 63 6.74 4.18 7.61
C PHE A 63 8.04 4.99 7.45
N GLU A 64 9.16 4.33 7.17
CA GLU A 64 10.46 4.97 6.91
C GLU A 64 10.66 5.37 5.44
N SER A 65 9.77 4.96 4.54
CA SER A 65 9.85 5.26 3.10
C SER A 65 9.18 6.58 2.72
N ASP A 66 9.61 7.19 1.62
CA ASP A 66 8.94 8.34 1.03
C ASP A 66 7.54 8.01 0.46
N ASP A 67 7.27 6.72 0.23
CA ASP A 67 6.00 6.27 -0.35
C ASP A 67 4.86 6.28 0.68
N PHE A 68 5.17 6.19 1.98
CA PHE A 68 4.19 6.40 3.05
C PHE A 68 3.54 7.78 2.98
N LEU A 69 4.34 8.80 2.64
CA LEU A 69 3.88 10.19 2.54
C LEU A 69 3.00 10.44 1.30
N LYS A 70 2.93 9.48 0.38
CA LYS A 70 2.09 9.51 -0.83
C LYS A 70 0.87 8.60 -0.72
N MET A 71 0.71 7.93 0.42
CA MET A 71 -0.39 7.00 0.65
C MET A 71 -1.70 7.78 0.80
N GLU A 72 -2.75 7.31 0.14
CA GLU A 72 -4.09 7.87 0.31
C GLU A 72 -4.60 7.61 1.73
N GLU A 73 -5.30 8.57 2.33
CA GLU A 73 -5.83 8.49 3.69
C GLU A 73 -6.69 7.24 3.90
N THR A 74 -7.55 6.90 2.94
CA THR A 74 -8.42 5.71 3.00
C THR A 74 -7.60 4.41 3.12
N LYS A 75 -6.50 4.31 2.37
CA LYS A 75 -5.57 3.18 2.38
C LYS A 75 -4.75 3.13 3.65
N LEU A 76 -4.33 4.29 4.15
CA LEU A 76 -3.63 4.41 5.42
C LEU A 76 -4.52 3.92 6.58
N VAL A 77 -5.78 4.37 6.63
CA VAL A 77 -6.75 3.91 7.64
C VAL A 77 -6.96 2.39 7.57
N GLN A 78 -7.08 1.82 6.37
CA GLN A 78 -7.20 0.36 6.23
C GLN A 78 -5.94 -0.38 6.69
N PHE A 79 -4.75 0.15 6.39
CA PHE A 79 -3.48 -0.41 6.85
C PHE A 79 -3.35 -0.37 8.38
N LEU A 80 -3.75 0.73 9.01
CA LEU A 80 -3.71 0.89 10.47
C LEU A 80 -4.73 0.03 11.22
N ARG A 81 -5.78 -0.46 10.54
CA ARG A 81 -6.75 -1.42 11.11
C ARG A 81 -6.21 -2.84 11.25
N CYS A 82 -4.96 -3.08 10.87
CA CYS A 82 -4.35 -4.38 10.96
C CYS A 82 -4.03 -4.75 12.42
N ASP A 83 -4.80 -5.67 13.01
CA ASP A 83 -4.70 -6.05 14.43
C ASP A 83 -3.33 -6.64 14.84
N TYR A 84 -2.55 -7.13 13.87
CA TYR A 84 -1.22 -7.73 14.06
C TYR A 84 -0.08 -6.85 13.53
N LEU A 85 -0.33 -5.55 13.39
CA LEU A 85 0.69 -4.56 13.01
C LEU A 85 1.86 -4.60 14.01
N LYS A 86 3.05 -5.02 13.56
CA LYS A 86 4.23 -5.20 14.42
C LYS A 86 4.97 -3.89 14.70
N LEU A 87 4.28 -2.90 15.25
CA LEU A 87 4.84 -1.60 15.65
C LEU A 87 4.16 -1.07 16.92
N GLU A 88 4.93 -0.43 17.79
CA GLU A 88 4.39 0.21 18.99
C GLU A 88 3.48 1.39 18.61
N GLU A 89 2.33 1.51 19.28
CA GLU A 89 1.35 2.57 19.01
C GLU A 89 1.96 3.97 19.07
N ILE A 90 2.86 4.24 20.02
CA ILE A 90 3.54 5.54 20.14
C ILE A 90 4.34 5.88 18.89
N LYS A 91 5.00 4.90 18.27
CA LYS A 91 5.75 5.10 17.02
C LYS A 91 4.82 5.35 15.84
N ILE A 92 3.67 4.67 15.80
CA ILE A 92 2.63 4.92 14.79
C ILE A 92 2.19 6.39 14.87
N TRP A 93 1.90 6.89 16.07
CA TRP A 93 1.53 8.30 16.28
C TRP A 93 2.61 9.28 15.80
N GLU A 94 3.88 9.02 16.11
CA GLU A 94 5.01 9.83 15.61
C GLU A 94 5.04 9.90 14.07
N TYR A 95 4.83 8.77 13.39
CA TYR A 95 4.77 8.73 11.93
C TYR A 95 3.55 9.47 11.36
N LEU A 96 2.38 9.38 12.01
CA LEU A 96 1.17 10.08 11.56
C LEU A 96 1.29 11.59 11.68
N ILE A 97 1.91 12.08 12.77
CA ILE A 97 2.22 13.52 12.92
C ILE A 97 3.15 13.98 11.79
N LYS A 98 4.17 13.18 11.46
CA LYS A 98 5.09 13.47 10.34
C LYS A 98 4.35 13.49 8.99
N TRP A 99 3.40 12.58 8.79
CA TRP A 99 2.59 12.51 7.57
C TRP A 99 1.77 13.79 7.36
N GLU A 100 1.01 14.20 8.38
CA GLU A 100 0.23 15.44 8.38
C GLU A 100 1.10 16.68 8.14
N SER A 101 2.26 16.76 8.82
CA SER A 101 3.15 17.94 8.74
C SER A 101 3.72 18.21 7.35
N LYS A 102 3.75 17.20 6.47
CA LYS A 102 4.22 17.34 5.09
C LYS A 102 3.07 17.64 4.12
N ILE A 103 1.84 17.27 4.47
CA ILE A 103 0.63 17.55 3.67
C ILE A 103 0.15 18.98 3.90
N LEU A 104 0.30 19.50 5.13
CA LEU A 104 -0.03 20.88 5.48
C LEU A 104 1.22 21.60 5.99
N PRO A 105 1.91 22.42 5.17
CA PRO A 105 2.92 23.31 5.72
C PRO A 105 2.21 24.25 6.70
N ILE A 106 2.51 24.11 8.00
CA ILE A 106 1.98 25.02 9.03
C ILE A 106 2.45 26.42 8.62
N PRO A 107 1.54 27.34 8.26
CA PRO A 107 1.94 28.69 7.92
C PRO A 107 2.36 29.37 9.23
N TYR A 108 3.63 29.76 9.30
CA TYR A 108 4.12 30.70 10.32
C TYR A 108 3.64 32.11 10.00
#